data_AF-A0A6G9ANV8-F1
#
_entry.id   AF-A0A6G9ANV8-F1
#
_cell.length_a   1.000
_cell.length_b   1.000
_cell.length_c   1.000
_cell.angle_alpha   90.00
_cell.angle_beta   90.00
_cell.angle_gamma   90.00
#
_symmetry.space_group_name_H-M   'P 1'
#
loop_
_entity.id
_entity.type
_entity.pdbx_description
1 polymer ?
#
loop_
_entity_poly.entity_id
_entity_poly.type
_entity_poly.pdbx_seq_one_letter_code
_entity_poly.pdbx_strand_id
1 'polypeptide(L)'
;MQHEPQTRHSRALPELRFSLNLLYVGRLLVGLKSADEVEDLFDNRIETVTDELVATELLHEAAVLAGDILPVNPSTQAMDDAA
;
A
#
# COMPACT_ATOMS: atom_id res chain seq x y z
N MET A 1 12.53 -9.05 -16.09
CA MET A 1 12.44 -8.28 -14.83
C MET A 1 12.10 -9.27 -13.72
N GLN A 2 12.81 -9.30 -12.58
CA GLN A 2 12.41 -10.17 -11.47
C GLN A 2 11.11 -9.62 -10.88
N HIS A 3 10.02 -10.37 -10.95
CA HIS A 3 8.77 -10.01 -10.28
C HIS A 3 8.94 -10.13 -8.77
N GLU A 4 8.43 -9.13 -8.07
CA GLU A 4 8.38 -9.13 -6.61
C GLU A 4 7.49 -10.31 -6.14
N PRO A 5 7.93 -11.10 -5.14
CA PRO A 5 7.18 -12.26 -4.67
C PRO A 5 5.78 -11.84 -4.25
N GLN A 6 4.76 -12.56 -4.70
CA GLN A 6 3.38 -12.26 -4.33
C GLN A 6 2.97 -13.09 -3.11
N THR A 7 2.41 -12.44 -2.10
CA THR A 7 1.85 -13.08 -0.91
C THR A 7 0.37 -12.71 -0.82
N ARG A 8 -0.37 -13.34 0.11
CA ARG A 8 -1.74 -12.92 0.43
C ARG A 8 -1.85 -11.46 0.88
N HIS A 9 -0.77 -10.89 1.42
CA HIS A 9 -0.71 -9.51 1.92
C HIS A 9 -0.37 -8.49 0.83
N SER A 10 0.21 -8.93 -0.29
CA SER A 10 0.67 -8.05 -1.38
C SER A 10 -0.48 -7.31 -2.07
N ARG A 11 -1.72 -7.83 -2.01
CA ARG A 11 -2.89 -7.22 -2.66
C ARG A 11 -3.36 -5.93 -1.99
N ALA A 12 -3.17 -5.80 -0.68
CA ALA A 12 -3.60 -4.63 0.08
C ALA A 12 -2.61 -3.46 -0.01
N LEU A 13 -1.33 -3.74 -0.26
CA LEU A 13 -0.27 -2.72 -0.28
C LEU A 13 -0.51 -1.59 -1.29
N PRO A 14 -0.91 -1.86 -2.57
CA PRO A 14 -1.18 -0.78 -3.52
C PRO A 14 -2.35 0.12 -3.08
N GLU A 15 -3.41 -0.47 -2.51
CA GLU A 15 -4.60 0.25 -2.07
C GLU A 15 -4.31 1.14 -0.85
N LEU A 16 -3.52 0.63 0.11
CA LEU A 16 -3.09 1.39 1.29
C LEU A 16 -2.18 2.57 0.89
N ARG A 17 -1.21 2.34 0.01
CA ARG A 17 -0.33 3.40 -0.52
C ARG A 17 -1.11 4.46 -1.29
N PHE A 18 -2.08 4.04 -2.12
CA PHE A 18 -2.95 4.97 -2.84
C PHE A 18 -3.81 5.80 -1.88
N SER A 19 -4.41 5.15 -0.88
CA SER A 19 -5.22 5.82 0.15
C SER A 19 -4.42 6.84 0.93
N LEU A 20 -3.18 6.50 1.33
CA LEU A 20 -2.28 7.41 2.03
C LEU A 20 -1.93 8.65 1.18
N ASN A 21 -1.67 8.47 -0.12
CA ASN A 21 -1.43 9.59 -1.03
C ASN A 21 -2.63 10.53 -1.11
N LEU A 22 -3.86 9.99 -1.20
CA LEU A 22 -5.08 10.81 -1.21
C LEU A 22 -5.26 11.59 0.10
N LEU A 23 -4.94 10.98 1.24
CA LEU A 23 -5.02 11.66 2.53
C LEU A 23 -4.02 12.82 2.63
N TYR A 24 -2.78 12.65 2.16
CA TYR A 24 -1.81 13.74 2.11
C TYR A 24 -2.24 14.88 1.18
N VAL A 25 -2.82 14.58 0.02
CA VAL A 25 -3.39 15.59 -0.88
C VAL A 25 -4.56 16.31 -0.20
N GLY A 26 -5.46 15.57 0.44
CA GLY A 26 -6.58 16.15 1.19
C GLY A 26 -6.12 17.07 2.32
N ARG A 27 -5.15 16.63 3.12
CA ARG A 27 -4.54 17.41 4.20
C ARG A 27 -3.92 18.71 3.69
N LEU A 28 -3.21 18.67 2.56
CA LEU A 28 -2.64 19.84 1.91
C LEU A 28 -3.74 20.84 1.50
N LEU A 29 -4.81 20.37 0.86
CA LEU A 29 -5.92 21.22 0.42
C LEU A 29 -6.67 21.87 1.59
N VAL A 30 -6.82 21.15 2.71
CA VAL A 30 -7.43 21.69 3.94
C VAL A 30 -6.55 22.77 4.57
N GLY A 31 -5.22 22.57 4.59
CA GLY A 31 -4.28 23.56 5.11
C GLY A 31 -4.31 24.90 4.38
N LEU A 32 -4.67 24.89 3.09
CA LEU A 32 -4.89 26.13 2.32
C LEU A 32 -6.15 26.90 2.75
N LYS A 33 -7.09 26.25 3.45
CA LYS A 33 -8.38 26.82 3.88
C LYS A 33 -8.40 27.21 5.37
N SER A 34 -7.33 26.94 6.13
CA SER A 34 -7.20 27.27 7.57
C SER A 34 -8.35 26.73 8.43
N ALA A 35 -8.58 25.41 8.38
CA ALA A 35 -9.65 24.74 9.12
C ALA A 35 -9.09 23.75 10.15
N ASP A 36 -8.59 24.28 11.27
CA ASP A 36 -7.83 23.54 12.30
C ASP A 36 -8.50 22.22 12.77
N GLU A 37 -9.81 22.20 13.04
CA GLU A 37 -10.50 20.97 13.48
C GLU A 37 -10.52 19.85 12.42
N VAL A 38 -10.47 20.23 11.13
CA VAL A 38 -10.45 19.27 10.03
C VAL A 38 -9.04 18.73 9.82
N GLU A 39 -8.01 19.51 10.15
CA GLU A 39 -6.61 19.10 10.06
C GLU A 39 -6.31 17.90 10.96
N ASP A 40 -6.73 17.97 12.23
CA ASP A 40 -6.53 16.90 13.20
C ASP A 40 -7.18 15.58 12.76
N LEU A 41 -8.33 15.65 12.08
CA LEU A 41 -9.00 14.46 11.55
C LEU A 41 -8.20 13.79 10.42
N PHE A 42 -7.58 14.58 9.54
CA PHE A 42 -6.69 14.05 8.52
C PHE A 42 -5.43 13.47 9.13
N ASP A 43 -4.82 14.14 10.11
CA ASP A 43 -3.59 13.69 10.75
C ASP A 43 -3.80 12.35 11.48
N ASN A 44 -4.88 12.21 12.24
CA ASN A 44 -5.27 10.93 12.86
C ASN A 44 -5.52 9.82 11.83
N ARG A 45 -6.12 10.17 10.68
CA ARG A 45 -6.40 9.19 9.62
C ARG A 45 -5.12 8.76 8.88
N ILE A 46 -4.20 9.70 8.66
CA ILE A 46 -2.87 9.43 8.08
C ILE A 46 -2.10 8.48 8.98
N GLU A 47 -2.08 8.72 10.30
CA GLU A 47 -1.45 7.82 11.27
C GLU A 47 -2.03 6.42 11.19
N THR A 48 -3.37 6.29 11.27
CA THR A 48 -4.06 4.99 11.21
C THR A 48 -3.71 4.20 9.95
N VAL A 49 -3.73 4.84 8.77
CA VAL A 49 -3.42 4.17 7.50
C VAL A 49 -1.93 3.86 7.40
N THR A 50 -1.06 4.69 7.97
CA THR A 50 0.39 4.44 8.01
C THR A 50 0.70 3.22 8.85
N ASP A 51 0.09 3.08 10.03
CA ASP A 51 0.25 1.90 10.90
C ASP A 51 -0.18 0.61 10.19
N GLU A 52 -1.33 0.64 9.51
CA GLU A 52 -1.84 -0.50 8.75
C GLU A 52 -0.93 -0.85 7.57
N LEU A 53 -0.41 0.16 6.86
CA LEU A 53 0.54 -0.02 5.76
C LEU A 53 1.82 -0.72 6.26
N VAL A 54 2.43 -0.19 7.33
CA VAL A 54 3.66 -0.75 7.90
C VAL A 54 3.43 -2.17 8.41
N ALA A 55 2.32 -2.43 9.11
CA ALA A 55 1.99 -3.77 9.57
C ALA A 55 1.82 -4.75 8.40
N THR A 56 1.20 -4.31 7.31
CA THR A 56 0.99 -5.13 6.11
C THR A 56 2.30 -5.41 5.37
N GLU A 57 3.21 -4.43 5.30
CA GLU A 57 4.56 -4.61 4.73
C GLU A 57 5.38 -5.62 5.54
N LEU A 58 5.36 -5.52 6.88
CA LEU A 58 6.03 -6.49 7.75
C LEU A 58 5.45 -7.91 7.60
N LEU A 59 4.13 -8.04 7.50
CA LEU A 59 3.48 -9.34 7.25
C LEU A 59 3.84 -9.90 5.87
N HIS A 60 3.95 -9.02 4.86
CA HIS A 60 4.39 -9.40 3.53
C HIS A 60 5.82 -9.94 3.57
N GLU A 61 6.77 -9.21 4.16
CA GLU A 61 8.17 -9.64 4.27
C GLU A 61 8.32 -10.92 5.08
N ALA A 62 7.59 -11.06 6.20
CA ALA A 62 7.59 -12.27 7.00
C ALA A 62 7.05 -13.49 6.23
N ALA A 63 6.00 -13.30 5.42
CA ALA A 63 5.46 -14.35 4.56
C ALA A 63 6.48 -14.76 3.47
N VAL A 64 7.17 -13.79 2.86
CA VAL A 64 8.26 -14.06 1.91
C VAL A 64 9.37 -14.87 2.58
N LEU A 65 9.81 -14.47 3.78
CA LEU A 65 10.84 -15.17 4.54
C LEU A 65 10.43 -16.61 4.91
N ALA A 66 9.16 -16.82 5.26
CA ALA A 66 8.61 -18.13 5.56
C ALA A 66 8.37 -19.00 4.31
N GLY A 67 8.50 -18.44 3.11
CA GLY A 67 8.19 -19.12 1.85
C GLY A 67 6.68 -19.24 1.57
N ASP A 68 5.83 -18.46 2.25
CA ASP A 68 4.39 -18.35 1.99
C ASP A 68 4.11 -17.45 0.78
N ILE A 69 4.62 -17.89 -0.38
CA ILE A 69 4.55 -17.19 -1.66
C ILE A 69 3.45 -17.83 -2.50
N LEU A 70 2.56 -17.01 -3.04
CA LEU A 70 1.52 -17.45 -3.96
C LEU A 70 2.16 -17.94 -5.27
N PRO A 71 1.67 -19.05 -5.84
CA PRO A 71 2.17 -19.55 -7.11
C PRO A 71 2.01 -18.49 -8.20
N VAL A 72 3.08 -18.22 -8.94
CA VAL A 72 3.04 -17.34 -10.11
C VAL A 72 2.09 -17.96 -11.13
N ASN A 73 1.06 -17.22 -11.53
CA ASN A 73 0.13 -17.69 -12.54
C ASN A 73 0.85 -17.70 -13.90
N PRO A 74 0.99 -18.84 -14.60
CA PRO A 74 1.78 -18.93 -15.83
C PRO A 74 1.27 -18.05 -16.98
N SER A 75 0.03 -17.56 -16.91
CA SER A 75 -0.55 -16.61 -17.86
C SER A 75 0.06 -15.20 -17.76
N THR A 76 0.69 -14.83 -16.64
CA THR A 76 1.38 -13.54 -16.50
C THR A 76 2.78 -13.56 -17.13
N GLN A 77 3.43 -14.73 -17.22
CA GLN A 77 4.72 -14.90 -17.92
C GLN A 77 4.59 -14.80 -19.45
N ALA A 78 3.53 -15.36 -20.03
CA ALA A 78 3.37 -15.45 -21.48
C ALA A 78 3.07 -14.10 -22.17
N MET A 79 2.54 -13.09 -21.45
CA MET A 79 2.34 -11.74 -21.99
C MET A 79 3.61 -10.88 -21.99
N ASP A 80 4.53 -11.11 -21.04
CA ASP A 80 5.78 -10.35 -20.93
C ASP A 80 6.87 -10.85 -21.89
N ASP A 81 6.88 -12.13 -22.27
CA ASP A 81 7.82 -12.69 -23.27
C ASP A 81 7.45 -12.32 -24.73
N ALA A 82 6.30 -11.67 -24.94
CA ALA A 82 5.82 -11.23 -26.25
C ALA A 82 5.99 -9.72 -26.51
N ALA A 83 6.62 -8.98 -25.58
CA ALA A 83 6.85 -7.53 -25.65
C ALA A 83 8.32 -7.16 -25.90
#